data_AF-A0A2E9JUR3-F1
#
_entry.id   AF-A0A2E9JUR3-F1
#
_cell.length_a   1.000
_cell.length_b   1.000
_cell.length_c   1.000
_cell.angle_alpha   90.00
_cell.angle_beta   90.00
_cell.angle_gamma   90.00
#
_symmetry.space_group_name_H-M   'P 1'
#
loop_
_entity.id
_entity.type
_entity.pdbx_description
1 polymer ?
#
loop_
_entity_poly.entity_id
_entity_poly.type
_entity_poly.pdbx_seq_one_letter_code
_entity_poly.pdbx_strand_id
1 'polypeptide(L)'
;MQVFMYTGPSANSPDIPPGNNPRGHPDALFQRRHDGLNRGIGFFSGWLTQSLLVNMVFFQCVWFLAVIGAANGNYWLGPFSLMVFIIMHYFFSDTAKADYLLAVFAMVIGLIIETLFLRTGVLNFVGTAPSSEFAPLWVVVLWANFALIMNGCLQWLQRHLIFAALLGSSGGAVSYFAGIKLGAATTGSAMPIVLAVIAVTYALVTPVFLDAARRLSDALQCARR
;
A
#
# COMPACT_ATOMS: atom_id res chain seq x y z
N MET A 1 -54.24 -30.89 -16.07
CA MET A 1 -55.61 -31.25 -16.51
C MET A 1 -56.58 -30.59 -15.54
N GLN A 2 -57.63 -29.92 -16.04
CA GLN A 2 -58.56 -28.95 -15.41
C GLN A 2 -57.92 -27.57 -15.19
N VAL A 3 -58.15 -26.50 -15.98
CA VAL A 3 -59.34 -25.91 -16.62
C VAL A 3 -60.41 -25.48 -15.62
N PHE A 4 -60.44 -24.18 -15.30
CA PHE A 4 -61.69 -23.44 -15.17
C PHE A 4 -61.54 -22.01 -15.70
N MET A 5 -62.35 -21.74 -16.71
CA MET A 5 -62.66 -20.48 -17.37
C MET A 5 -63.62 -19.68 -16.47
N TYR A 6 -63.45 -18.36 -16.37
CA TYR A 6 -64.58 -17.45 -16.17
C TYR A 6 -64.32 -16.16 -16.94
N THR A 7 -65.26 -15.84 -17.82
CA THR A 7 -65.33 -14.70 -18.73
C THR A 7 -65.90 -13.45 -18.03
N GLY A 8 -65.55 -12.25 -18.54
CA GLY A 8 -65.84 -10.90 -18.01
C GLY A 8 -67.32 -10.44 -18.01
N PRO A 9 -67.67 -9.12 -18.04
CA PRO A 9 -67.00 -8.05 -18.82
C PRO A 9 -66.86 -6.64 -18.18
N SER A 10 -65.94 -5.87 -18.79
CA SER A 10 -65.88 -4.41 -19.06
C SER A 10 -66.40 -3.36 -18.05
N ALA A 11 -65.50 -2.45 -17.67
CA ALA A 11 -65.79 -1.01 -17.64
C ALA A 11 -64.52 -0.20 -17.96
N ASN A 12 -64.61 0.59 -19.02
CA ASN A 12 -63.61 1.52 -19.53
C ASN A 12 -63.17 2.54 -18.46
N SER A 13 -61.90 2.52 -18.08
CA SER A 13 -61.21 3.69 -17.52
C SER A 13 -60.43 4.36 -18.66
N PRO A 14 -60.73 5.62 -19.03
CA PRO A 14 -59.97 6.31 -20.07
C PRO A 14 -58.51 6.49 -19.64
N ASP A 15 -57.60 6.05 -20.52
CA ASP A 15 -56.17 6.27 -20.45
C ASP A 15 -55.88 7.77 -20.33
N ILE A 16 -55.40 8.19 -19.15
CA ILE A 16 -54.83 9.52 -18.97
C ILE A 16 -53.38 9.45 -19.52
N PRO A 17 -53.04 10.17 -20.59
CA PRO A 17 -51.67 10.20 -21.07
C PRO A 17 -50.77 10.82 -20.00
N PRO A 18 -49.50 10.39 -19.87
CA PRO A 18 -48.61 10.85 -18.83
C PRO A 18 -48.46 12.37 -18.94
N GLY A 19 -48.91 13.06 -17.89
CA GLY A 19 -48.68 14.48 -17.72
C GLY A 19 -47.18 14.72 -17.70
N ASN A 20 -46.67 15.25 -18.81
CA ASN A 20 -45.35 15.84 -18.92
C ASN A 20 -45.29 17.00 -17.91
N ASN A 21 -44.85 16.73 -16.69
CA ASN A 21 -44.64 17.75 -15.67
C ASN A 21 -43.32 18.46 -16.00
N PRO A 22 -43.33 19.71 -16.50
CA PRO A 22 -42.10 20.42 -16.84
C PRO A 22 -41.47 21.07 -15.60
N ARG A 23 -41.99 20.82 -14.40
CA ARG A 23 -41.37 21.29 -13.16
C ARG A 23 -40.22 20.37 -12.83
N GLY A 24 -39.08 20.62 -13.48
CA GLY A 24 -37.80 20.24 -12.92
C GLY A 24 -37.73 20.78 -11.51
N HIS A 25 -37.99 19.90 -10.52
CA HIS A 25 -37.78 20.22 -9.13
C HIS A 25 -36.32 20.67 -9.01
N PRO A 26 -36.01 21.86 -8.47
CA PRO A 26 -34.62 22.33 -8.35
C PRO A 26 -33.73 21.28 -7.67
N ASP A 27 -34.34 20.46 -6.82
CA ASP A 27 -33.78 19.31 -6.14
C ASP A 27 -33.25 18.24 -7.10
N ALA A 28 -33.89 17.98 -8.25
CA ALA A 28 -33.44 16.98 -9.22
C ALA A 28 -32.18 17.43 -9.99
N LEU A 29 -32.03 18.74 -10.24
CA LEU A 29 -30.80 19.29 -10.82
C LEU A 29 -29.68 19.36 -9.77
N PHE A 30 -30.01 19.64 -8.51
CA PHE A 30 -29.07 19.58 -7.39
C PHE A 30 -28.58 18.15 -7.11
N GLN A 31 -29.47 17.16 -7.07
CA GLN A 31 -29.13 15.75 -6.92
C GLN A 31 -28.23 15.28 -8.07
N ARG A 32 -28.61 15.56 -9.33
CA ARG A 32 -27.78 15.18 -10.49
C ARG A 32 -26.39 15.82 -10.46
N ARG A 33 -26.26 17.05 -9.95
CA ARG A 33 -24.97 17.74 -9.80
C ARG A 33 -24.11 17.10 -8.70
N HIS A 34 -24.69 16.75 -7.56
CA HIS A 34 -24.00 16.03 -6.48
C HIS A 34 -23.58 14.61 -6.92
N ASP A 35 -24.44 13.90 -7.64
CA ASP A 35 -24.16 12.55 -8.17
C ASP A 35 -23.07 12.55 -9.25
N GLY A 36 -22.94 13.64 -10.01
CA GLY A 36 -21.88 13.84 -10.99
C GLY A 36 -20.52 14.10 -10.33
N LEU A 37 -20.50 14.90 -9.26
CA LEU A 37 -19.27 15.18 -8.50
C LEU A 37 -18.77 13.92 -7.77
N ASN A 38 -19.65 13.18 -7.11
CA ASN A 38 -19.32 11.92 -6.44
C ASN A 38 -18.84 10.83 -7.41
N ARG A 39 -19.40 10.77 -8.62
CA ARG A 39 -18.92 9.85 -9.67
C ARG A 39 -17.58 10.27 -10.25
N GLY A 40 -17.31 11.57 -10.41
CA GLY A 40 -15.99 12.07 -10.84
C GLY A 40 -14.89 11.76 -9.83
N ILE A 41 -15.17 11.97 -8.54
CA ILE A 41 -14.26 11.61 -7.43
C ILE A 41 -14.12 10.09 -7.32
N GLY A 42 -15.21 9.33 -7.45
CA GLY A 42 -15.21 7.85 -7.44
C GLY A 42 -14.41 7.22 -8.59
N PHE A 43 -14.48 7.81 -9.78
CA PHE A 43 -13.72 7.37 -10.95
C PHE A 43 -12.22 7.65 -10.81
N PHE A 44 -11.85 8.85 -10.33
CA PHE A 44 -10.45 9.22 -10.09
C PHE A 44 -9.83 8.43 -8.93
N SER A 45 -10.60 8.18 -7.87
CA SER A 45 -10.17 7.38 -6.71
C SER A 45 -9.94 5.91 -7.05
N GLY A 46 -10.76 5.29 -7.90
CA GLY A 46 -10.54 3.91 -8.36
C GLY A 46 -9.36 3.76 -9.33
N TRP A 47 -9.12 4.76 -10.20
CA TRP A 47 -8.03 4.73 -11.19
C TRP A 47 -6.64 4.95 -10.58
N LEU A 48 -6.51 5.78 -9.53
CA LEU A 48 -5.20 6.13 -8.96
C LEU A 48 -4.56 5.00 -8.16
N THR A 49 -5.32 4.11 -7.51
CA THR A 49 -4.78 3.12 -6.56
C THR A 49 -4.70 1.69 -7.05
N GLN A 50 -5.53 1.30 -8.03
CA GLN A 50 -5.33 0.03 -8.73
C GLN A 50 -4.24 0.12 -9.80
N SER A 51 -3.78 1.34 -10.12
CA SER A 51 -2.66 1.56 -11.01
C SER A 51 -1.35 1.18 -10.32
N LEU A 52 -0.85 -0.02 -10.63
CA LEU A 52 0.47 -0.53 -10.26
C LEU A 52 1.57 0.54 -10.38
N LEU A 53 1.49 1.39 -11.40
CA LEU A 53 2.41 2.49 -11.65
C LEU A 53 2.41 3.56 -10.54
N VAL A 54 1.24 3.95 -10.03
CA VAL A 54 1.13 5.02 -9.03
C VAL A 54 1.76 4.57 -7.71
N ASN A 55 1.43 3.36 -7.26
CA ASN A 55 2.03 2.78 -6.05
C ASN A 55 3.55 2.60 -6.20
N MET A 56 4.03 2.22 -7.39
CA MET A 56 5.48 2.17 -7.66
C MET A 56 6.12 3.55 -7.58
N VAL A 57 5.50 4.59 -8.14
CA VAL A 57 6.01 5.97 -8.07
C VAL A 57 6.08 6.44 -6.63
N PHE A 58 5.02 6.29 -5.84
CA PHE A 58 5.03 6.67 -4.43
C PHE A 58 6.08 5.89 -3.62
N PHE A 59 6.15 4.57 -3.81
CA PHE A 59 7.14 3.73 -3.16
C PHE A 59 8.57 4.23 -3.42
N GLN A 60 8.88 4.55 -4.68
CA GLN A 60 10.20 5.08 -5.05
C GLN A 60 10.42 6.51 -4.53
N CYS A 61 9.42 7.39 -4.58
CA CYS A 61 9.52 8.74 -4.03
C CYS A 61 9.85 8.71 -2.53
N VAL A 62 9.15 7.89 -1.74
CA VAL A 62 9.41 7.71 -0.31
C VAL A 62 10.83 7.19 -0.09
N TRP A 63 11.25 6.19 -0.87
CA TRP A 63 12.60 5.63 -0.78
C TRP A 63 13.68 6.68 -1.06
N PHE A 64 13.57 7.43 -2.17
CA PHE A 64 14.54 8.47 -2.52
C PHE A 64 14.58 9.59 -1.49
N LEU A 65 13.42 10.07 -1.02
CA LEU A 65 13.35 11.12 0.00
C LEU A 65 13.97 10.68 1.33
N ALA A 66 13.75 9.43 1.75
CA ALA A 66 14.36 8.89 2.96
C ALA A 66 15.89 8.75 2.81
N VAL A 67 16.36 8.13 1.72
CA VAL A 67 17.78 7.80 1.51
C VAL A 67 18.61 9.05 1.24
N ILE A 68 18.20 9.88 0.27
CA ILE A 68 18.89 11.13 -0.05
C ILE A 68 18.74 12.13 1.11
N GLY A 69 17.57 12.14 1.76
CA GLY A 69 17.35 12.95 2.95
C GLY A 69 18.33 12.59 4.06
N ALA A 70 18.44 11.31 4.41
CA ALA A 70 19.36 10.83 5.42
C ALA A 70 20.84 11.10 5.06
N ALA A 71 21.23 10.88 3.81
CA ALA A 71 22.58 11.18 3.33
C ALA A 71 22.96 12.67 3.49
N ASN A 72 21.97 13.56 3.41
CA ASN A 72 22.15 15.01 3.61
C ASN A 72 21.83 15.47 5.05
N GLY A 73 21.65 14.56 6.01
CA GLY A 73 21.34 14.89 7.40
C GLY A 73 19.88 15.26 7.70
N ASN A 74 19.00 15.23 6.69
CA ASN A 74 17.56 15.50 6.81
C ASN A 74 16.76 14.22 7.13
N TYR A 75 16.99 13.63 8.30
CA TYR A 75 16.40 12.34 8.70
C TYR A 75 14.87 12.33 8.78
N TRP A 76 14.24 13.50 8.90
CA TRP A 76 12.79 13.65 9.01
C TRP A 76 12.05 13.45 7.67
N LEU A 77 12.76 13.53 6.53
CA LEU A 77 12.15 13.38 5.19
C LEU A 77 11.57 11.98 4.95
N GLY A 78 12.20 10.94 5.50
CA GLY A 78 11.68 9.57 5.42
C GLY A 78 10.31 9.43 6.11
N PRO A 79 10.21 9.69 7.43
CA PRO A 79 8.94 9.63 8.14
C PRO A 79 7.87 10.56 7.57
N PHE A 80 8.24 11.77 7.15
CA PHE A 80 7.32 12.72 6.53
C PHE A 80 6.74 12.20 5.21
N SER A 81 7.59 11.70 4.31
CA SER A 81 7.14 11.18 3.02
C SER A 81 6.29 9.91 3.16
N LEU A 82 6.65 9.00 4.08
CA LEU A 82 5.80 7.85 4.41
C LEU A 82 4.43 8.29 4.94
N MET A 83 4.38 9.29 5.84
CA MET A 83 3.12 9.78 6.38
C MET A 83 2.18 10.28 5.28
N VAL A 84 2.73 11.05 4.31
CA VAL A 84 1.97 11.50 3.14
C VAL A 84 1.46 10.29 2.33
N PHE A 85 2.30 9.29 2.10
CA PHE A 85 1.90 8.10 1.36
C PHE A 85 0.81 7.30 2.08
N ILE A 86 0.93 7.11 3.41
CA ILE A 86 -0.11 6.46 4.24
C ILE A 86 -1.43 7.21 4.14
N ILE A 87 -1.42 8.54 4.32
CA ILE A 87 -2.66 9.34 4.25
C ILE A 87 -3.32 9.17 2.89
N MET A 88 -2.55 9.26 1.79
CA MET A 88 -3.08 9.03 0.44
C MET A 88 -3.61 7.60 0.30
N HIS A 89 -2.84 6.59 0.68
CA HIS A 89 -3.24 5.18 0.63
C HIS A 89 -4.55 4.91 1.37
N TYR A 90 -4.82 5.64 2.46
CA TYR A 90 -6.04 5.48 3.25
C TYR A 90 -7.31 5.76 2.46
N PHE A 91 -7.29 6.87 1.74
CA PHE A 91 -8.48 7.39 1.07
C PHE A 91 -8.79 6.63 -0.21
N PHE A 92 -7.84 5.89 -0.73
CA PHE A 92 -7.92 5.33 -2.08
C PHE A 92 -7.75 3.79 -2.13
N SER A 93 -7.26 3.12 -1.07
CA SER A 93 -7.10 1.66 -1.06
C SER A 93 -8.29 0.94 -0.42
N ASP A 94 -8.85 -0.03 -1.13
CA ASP A 94 -9.89 -0.93 -0.60
C ASP A 94 -9.37 -1.84 0.54
N THR A 95 -8.05 -2.08 0.59
CA THR A 95 -7.38 -2.90 1.60
C THR A 95 -6.64 -2.07 2.66
N ALA A 96 -6.88 -0.76 2.73
CA ALA A 96 -6.11 0.16 3.59
C ALA A 96 -5.93 -0.31 5.04
N LYS A 97 -6.96 -0.90 5.65
CA LYS A 97 -6.87 -1.43 7.02
C LYS A 97 -5.86 -2.58 7.15
N ALA A 98 -5.86 -3.51 6.19
CA ALA A 98 -4.91 -4.61 6.15
C ALA A 98 -3.49 -4.07 5.91
N ASP A 99 -3.36 -3.12 5.00
CA ASP A 99 -2.06 -2.53 4.64
C ASP A 99 -1.43 -1.79 5.82
N TYR A 100 -2.21 -1.14 6.69
CA TYR A 100 -1.66 -0.48 7.88
C TYR A 100 -1.23 -1.40 8.99
N LEU A 101 -2.05 -2.41 9.27
CA LEU A 101 -1.67 -3.42 10.25
C LEU A 101 -0.41 -4.15 9.78
N LEU A 102 -0.29 -4.41 8.47
CA LEU A 102 0.94 -4.93 7.87
C LEU A 102 2.11 -3.94 7.95
N ALA A 103 1.88 -2.64 7.71
CA ALA A 103 2.92 -1.62 7.80
C ALA A 103 3.48 -1.49 9.23
N VAL A 104 2.61 -1.54 10.24
CA VAL A 104 3.02 -1.56 11.66
C VAL A 104 3.81 -2.82 11.97
N PHE A 105 3.31 -3.99 11.55
CA PHE A 105 4.03 -5.25 11.70
C PHE A 105 5.42 -5.21 11.04
N ALA A 106 5.51 -4.67 9.83
CA ALA A 106 6.75 -4.52 9.10
C ALA A 106 7.71 -3.53 9.76
N MET A 107 7.23 -2.44 10.36
CA MET A 107 8.09 -1.54 11.15
C MET A 107 8.69 -2.24 12.37
N VAL A 108 7.93 -3.10 13.06
CA VAL A 108 8.46 -3.86 14.21
C VAL A 108 9.55 -4.82 13.76
N ILE A 109 9.28 -5.63 12.72
CA ILE A 109 10.26 -6.56 12.16
C ILE A 109 11.48 -5.81 11.62
N GLY A 110 11.25 -4.72 10.89
CA GLY A 110 12.29 -3.85 10.35
C GLY A 110 13.16 -3.25 11.42
N LEU A 111 12.57 -2.70 12.50
CA LEU A 111 13.34 -2.17 13.62
C LEU A 111 14.27 -3.22 14.23
N ILE A 112 13.79 -4.46 14.38
CA ILE A 112 14.60 -5.57 14.91
C ILE A 112 15.76 -5.90 13.95
N ILE A 113 15.47 -6.08 12.65
CA ILE A 113 16.47 -6.46 11.65
C ILE A 113 17.51 -5.35 11.45
N GLU A 114 17.07 -4.10 11.32
CA GLU A 114 17.97 -2.96 11.10
C GLU A 114 18.84 -2.70 12.32
N THR A 115 18.25 -2.86 13.52
CA THR A 115 19.03 -2.77 14.76
C THR A 115 20.03 -3.92 14.85
N LEU A 116 19.67 -5.13 14.40
CA LEU A 116 20.62 -6.24 14.35
C LEU A 116 21.78 -5.92 13.39
N PHE A 117 21.50 -5.42 12.19
CA PHE A 117 22.54 -5.01 11.23
C PHE A 117 23.46 -3.93 11.80
N LEU A 118 22.89 -2.96 12.52
CA LEU A 118 23.65 -1.92 13.22
C LEU A 118 24.56 -2.52 14.30
N ARG A 119 24.00 -3.37 15.17
CA ARG A 119 24.72 -3.96 16.32
C ARG A 119 25.80 -4.94 15.91
N THR A 120 25.58 -5.70 14.83
CA THR A 120 26.58 -6.63 14.28
C THR A 120 27.63 -5.92 13.41
N GLY A 121 27.50 -4.60 13.19
CA GLY A 121 28.41 -3.83 12.34
C GLY A 121 28.31 -4.15 10.85
N VAL A 122 27.23 -4.82 10.43
CA VAL A 122 26.97 -5.13 9.01
C VAL A 122 26.70 -3.82 8.26
N LEU A 123 25.96 -2.91 8.88
CA LEU A 123 25.67 -1.57 8.38
C LEU A 123 25.80 -0.54 9.49
N ASN A 124 26.29 0.64 9.15
CA ASN A 124 26.29 1.81 10.01
C ASN A 124 25.49 2.90 9.31
N PHE A 125 24.32 3.23 9.86
CA PHE A 125 23.39 4.18 9.27
C PHE A 125 23.71 5.62 9.70
N VAL A 126 23.61 6.56 8.76
CA VAL A 126 23.75 7.98 9.09
C VAL A 126 22.56 8.42 9.97
N GLY A 127 22.80 9.32 10.92
CA GLY A 127 21.76 9.76 11.87
C GLY A 127 21.51 8.82 13.05
N THR A 128 22.34 7.79 13.22
CA THR A 128 22.41 7.06 14.49
C THR A 128 23.10 7.95 15.53
N ALA A 129 22.40 8.26 16.63
CA ALA A 129 23.04 8.96 17.73
C ALA A 129 24.12 8.06 18.36
N PRO A 130 25.24 8.61 18.88
CA PRO A 130 26.33 7.82 19.45
C PRO A 130 25.92 6.88 20.59
N SER A 131 24.83 7.20 21.30
CA SER A 131 24.25 6.40 22.38
C SER A 131 23.00 5.62 21.96
N SER A 132 22.61 5.66 20.68
CA SER A 132 21.41 4.97 20.20
C SER A 132 21.70 3.48 20.06
N GLU A 133 20.96 2.68 20.81
CA GLU A 133 20.98 1.23 20.70
C GLU A 133 20.17 0.71 19.51
N PHE A 134 19.40 1.58 18.86
CA PHE A 134 18.43 1.25 17.83
C PHE A 134 18.73 1.92 16.50
N ALA A 135 18.27 1.28 15.43
CA ALA A 135 18.30 1.84 14.09
C ALA A 135 17.50 3.16 14.01
N PRO A 136 17.94 4.12 13.17
CA PRO A 136 17.28 5.42 13.07
C PRO A 136 15.93 5.28 12.38
N LEU A 137 14.97 6.12 12.78
CA LEU A 137 13.59 5.99 12.31
C LEU A 137 13.46 6.05 10.77
N TRP A 138 14.32 6.80 10.08
CA TRP A 138 14.27 6.97 8.63
C TRP A 138 14.44 5.66 7.84
N VAL A 139 15.18 4.68 8.37
CA VAL A 139 15.33 3.38 7.70
C VAL A 139 14.18 2.45 8.07
N VAL A 140 13.69 2.53 9.32
CA VAL A 140 12.56 1.73 9.82
C VAL A 140 11.28 2.03 9.03
N VAL A 141 11.04 3.29 8.67
CA VAL A 141 9.86 3.66 7.87
C VAL A 141 9.88 3.09 6.44
N LEU A 142 11.05 2.72 5.90
CA LEU A 142 11.14 2.05 4.60
C LEU A 142 10.54 0.64 4.64
N TRP A 143 10.50 0.00 5.82
CA TRP A 143 9.81 -1.28 5.99
C TRP A 143 8.30 -1.15 5.92
N ALA A 144 7.73 -0.09 6.50
CA ALA A 144 6.33 0.25 6.28
C ALA A 144 6.06 0.54 4.81
N ASN A 145 6.90 1.35 4.15
CA ASN A 145 6.78 1.62 2.72
C ASN A 145 6.78 0.33 1.88
N PHE A 146 7.64 -0.63 2.22
CA PHE A 146 7.70 -1.94 1.58
C PHE A 146 6.44 -2.78 1.82
N ALA A 147 5.86 -2.74 3.02
CA ALA A 147 4.61 -3.43 3.31
C ALA A 147 3.41 -2.88 2.51
N LEU A 148 3.34 -1.57 2.28
CA LEU A 148 2.20 -0.94 1.60
C LEU A 148 2.00 -1.42 0.14
N ILE A 149 3.05 -1.93 -0.52
CA ILE A 149 2.96 -2.44 -1.89
C ILE A 149 2.58 -3.93 -1.97
N MET A 150 2.41 -4.63 -0.84
CA MET A 150 2.19 -6.09 -0.78
C MET A 150 0.83 -6.53 -1.32
N ASN A 151 -0.24 -5.82 -0.94
CA ASN A 151 -1.60 -6.07 -1.46
C ASN A 151 -1.89 -5.31 -2.75
N GLY A 152 -1.00 -4.41 -3.16
CA GLY A 152 -1.05 -3.71 -4.45
C GLY A 152 -0.18 -4.40 -5.49
N CYS A 153 0.98 -3.80 -5.81
CA CYS A 153 1.84 -4.22 -6.91
C CYS A 153 2.37 -5.65 -6.83
N LEU A 154 2.50 -6.19 -5.61
CA LEU A 154 3.03 -7.53 -5.37
C LEU A 154 1.95 -8.57 -5.03
N GLN A 155 0.66 -8.23 -5.17
CA GLN A 155 -0.43 -9.15 -4.82
C GLN A 155 -0.35 -10.48 -5.59
N TRP A 156 0.04 -10.44 -6.86
CA TRP A 156 0.21 -11.63 -7.68
C TRP A 156 1.29 -12.60 -7.14
N LEU A 157 2.27 -12.05 -6.41
CA LEU A 157 3.40 -12.79 -5.85
C LEU A 157 3.03 -13.57 -4.59
N GLN A 158 1.88 -13.26 -3.98
CA GLN A 158 1.33 -14.00 -2.83
C GLN A 158 1.07 -15.48 -3.17
N ARG A 159 0.87 -15.82 -4.46
CA ARG A 159 0.69 -17.21 -4.93
C ARG A 159 2.02 -17.89 -5.34
N HIS A 160 3.13 -17.16 -5.34
CA HIS A 160 4.41 -17.56 -5.91
C HIS A 160 5.58 -17.20 -4.98
N LEU A 161 5.57 -17.75 -3.76
CA LEU A 161 6.50 -17.38 -2.68
C LEU A 161 7.99 -17.61 -3.01
N ILE A 162 8.32 -18.58 -3.88
CA ILE A 162 9.72 -18.78 -4.31
C ILE A 162 10.19 -17.60 -5.16
N PHE A 163 9.37 -17.13 -6.10
CA PHE A 163 9.66 -15.92 -6.86
C PHE A 163 9.70 -14.69 -5.95
N ALA A 164 8.88 -14.67 -4.90
CA ALA A 164 8.95 -13.63 -3.87
C ALA A 164 10.32 -13.58 -3.18
N ALA A 165 10.86 -14.74 -2.81
CA ALA A 165 12.17 -14.81 -2.18
C ALA A 165 13.27 -14.31 -3.13
N LEU A 166 13.23 -14.68 -4.41
CA LEU A 166 14.23 -14.25 -5.40
C LEU A 166 14.17 -12.73 -5.68
N LEU A 167 12.96 -12.20 -5.86
CA LEU A 167 12.75 -10.77 -6.07
C LEU A 167 13.10 -9.96 -4.81
N GLY A 168 12.70 -10.45 -3.63
CA GLY A 168 13.08 -9.86 -2.35
C GLY A 168 14.59 -9.81 -2.16
N SER A 169 15.27 -10.95 -2.38
CA SER A 169 16.73 -11.07 -2.33
C SER A 169 17.41 -10.03 -3.21
N SER A 170 17.01 -9.97 -4.49
CA SER A 170 17.62 -9.08 -5.48
C SER A 170 17.29 -7.61 -5.19
N GLY A 171 16.02 -7.32 -4.90
CA GLY A 171 15.53 -5.98 -4.60
C GLY A 171 16.16 -5.40 -3.34
N GLY A 172 16.24 -6.19 -2.26
CA GLY A 172 16.91 -5.81 -1.02
C GLY A 172 18.40 -5.53 -1.26
N ALA A 173 19.13 -6.46 -1.87
CA ALA A 173 20.56 -6.29 -2.14
C ALA A 173 20.85 -5.04 -2.99
N VAL A 174 20.09 -4.83 -4.07
CA VAL A 174 20.23 -3.64 -4.93
C VAL A 174 19.88 -2.36 -4.17
N SER A 175 18.82 -2.37 -3.37
CA SER A 175 18.38 -1.21 -2.60
C SER A 175 19.44 -0.76 -1.58
N TYR A 176 20.00 -1.69 -0.79
CA TYR A 176 21.06 -1.33 0.16
C TYR A 176 22.36 -0.97 -0.53
N PHE A 177 22.72 -1.66 -1.62
CA PHE A 177 23.89 -1.26 -2.41
C PHE A 177 23.76 0.20 -2.87
N ALA A 178 22.60 0.58 -3.40
CA ALA A 178 22.31 1.96 -3.80
C ALA A 178 22.34 2.92 -2.60
N GLY A 179 21.72 2.56 -1.47
CA GLY A 179 21.74 3.38 -0.26
C GLY A 179 23.15 3.64 0.29
N ILE A 180 24.02 2.63 0.27
CA ILE A 180 25.43 2.77 0.65
C ILE A 180 26.16 3.69 -0.33
N LYS A 181 25.94 3.51 -1.64
CA LYS A 181 26.57 4.36 -2.67
C LYS A 181 26.10 5.81 -2.64
N LEU A 182 24.86 6.05 -2.21
CA LEU A 182 24.30 7.39 -2.01
C LEU A 182 24.72 8.03 -0.68
N GLY A 183 25.45 7.30 0.17
CA GLY A 183 25.97 7.82 1.44
C GLY A 183 24.98 7.78 2.61
N ALA A 184 23.87 7.05 2.49
CA ALA A 184 22.91 6.89 3.59
C ALA A 184 23.33 5.84 4.64
N ALA A 185 24.25 4.96 4.26
CA ALA A 185 24.84 3.97 5.16
C ALA A 185 26.30 3.67 4.76
N THR A 186 27.08 3.17 5.70
CA THR A 186 28.43 2.65 5.45
C THR A 186 28.53 1.23 5.99
N THR A 187 29.58 0.51 5.61
CA THR A 187 29.83 -0.83 6.12
C THR A 187 31.32 -1.02 6.39
N GLY A 188 31.65 -1.68 7.50
CA GLY A 188 33.02 -2.08 7.83
C GLY A 188 33.39 -3.47 7.28
N SER A 189 32.43 -4.21 6.75
CA SER A 189 32.60 -5.56 6.21
C SER A 189 32.78 -5.55 4.69
N ALA A 190 33.30 -6.64 4.12
CA ALA A 190 33.43 -6.76 2.67
C ALA A 190 32.05 -6.74 1.98
N MET A 191 31.92 -5.91 0.93
CA MET A 191 30.65 -5.67 0.24
C MET A 191 29.89 -6.96 -0.16
N PRO A 192 30.53 -8.01 -0.73
CA PRO A 192 29.82 -9.23 -1.08
C PRO A 192 29.17 -9.93 0.12
N ILE A 193 29.80 -9.90 1.30
CA ILE A 193 29.27 -10.49 2.52
C ILE A 193 28.02 -9.72 2.98
N VAL A 194 28.11 -8.39 2.98
CA VAL A 194 27.00 -7.50 3.35
C VAL A 194 25.80 -7.73 2.44
N LEU A 195 26.03 -7.75 1.12
CA LEU A 195 24.98 -7.99 0.14
C LEU A 195 24.40 -9.40 0.27
N ALA A 196 25.21 -10.42 0.58
CA ALA A 196 24.72 -11.77 0.81
C ALA A 196 23.82 -11.87 2.05
N VAL A 197 24.21 -11.24 3.16
CA VAL A 197 23.39 -11.18 4.39
C VAL A 197 22.05 -10.48 4.11
N ILE A 198 22.07 -9.36 3.41
CA ILE A 198 20.87 -8.61 3.04
C ILE A 198 19.99 -9.43 2.10
N ALA A 199 20.58 -10.05 1.07
CA ALA A 199 19.90 -10.91 0.12
C ALA A 199 19.16 -12.06 0.83
N VAL A 200 19.84 -12.78 1.71
CA VAL A 200 19.22 -13.86 2.51
C VAL A 200 18.11 -13.32 3.40
N THR A 201 18.32 -12.18 4.06
CA THR A 201 17.32 -11.56 4.94
C THR A 201 16.05 -11.23 4.17
N TYR A 202 16.16 -10.54 3.04
CA TYR A 202 15.00 -10.17 2.23
C TYR A 202 14.38 -11.36 1.49
N ALA A 203 15.16 -12.40 1.18
CA ALA A 203 14.63 -13.65 0.66
C ALA A 203 13.66 -14.34 1.65
N LEU A 204 13.95 -14.23 2.94
CA LEU A 204 13.12 -14.81 4.00
C LEU A 204 11.94 -13.90 4.36
N VAL A 205 12.16 -12.60 4.50
CA VAL A 205 11.12 -11.69 4.98
C VAL A 205 10.05 -11.40 3.93
N THR A 206 10.42 -11.30 2.66
CA THR A 206 9.46 -10.93 1.59
C THR A 206 8.30 -11.95 1.47
N PRO A 207 8.53 -13.27 1.43
CA PRO A 207 7.45 -14.26 1.47
C PRO A 207 6.57 -14.17 2.72
N VAL A 208 7.18 -13.92 3.89
CA VAL A 208 6.46 -13.79 5.17
C VAL A 208 5.51 -12.58 5.12
N PHE A 209 5.97 -11.45 4.60
CA PHE A 209 5.15 -10.25 4.46
C PHE A 209 4.00 -10.46 3.48
N LEU A 210 4.24 -11.14 2.36
CA LEU A 210 3.19 -11.46 1.39
C LEU A 210 2.14 -12.42 1.96
N ASP A 211 2.55 -13.44 2.71
CA ASP A 211 1.61 -14.36 3.36
C ASP A 211 0.80 -13.64 4.45
N ALA A 212 1.45 -12.78 5.25
CA ALA A 212 0.77 -11.94 6.24
C ALA A 212 -0.23 -10.97 5.59
N ALA A 213 0.16 -10.34 4.47
CA ALA A 213 -0.69 -9.43 3.70
C ALA A 213 -1.98 -10.12 3.22
N ARG A 214 -1.84 -11.34 2.70
CA ARG A 214 -2.95 -12.18 2.26
C ARG A 214 -3.89 -12.52 3.42
N ARG A 215 -3.35 -13.11 4.50
CA ARG A 215 -4.15 -13.54 5.67
C ARG A 215 -4.92 -12.39 6.30
N LEU A 216 -4.28 -11.24 6.40
CA LEU A 216 -4.86 -10.07 7.03
C LEU A 216 -5.97 -9.46 6.18
N SER A 217 -5.78 -9.42 4.85
CA SER A 217 -6.82 -9.01 3.91
C SER A 217 -8.02 -9.95 3.98
N ASP A 218 -7.80 -11.27 3.96
CA ASP A 218 -8.86 -12.28 4.04
C ASP A 218 -9.65 -12.18 5.37
N ALA A 219 -8.95 -12.06 6.49
CA ALA A 219 -9.57 -11.96 7.82
C ALA A 219 -10.44 -10.71 7.96
N LEU A 220 -9.96 -9.56 7.49
CA LEU A 220 -10.71 -8.30 7.56
C LEU A 220 -11.89 -8.27 6.59
N GLN A 221 -11.80 -8.95 5.45
CA GLN A 221 -12.94 -9.13 4.55
C GLN A 221 -14.01 -10.03 5.17
N CYS A 222 -13.63 -11.12 5.85
CA CYS A 222 -14.56 -11.99 6.55
C CYS A 222 -15.28 -11.26 7.69
N ALA A 223 -14.58 -10.43 8.46
CA ALA A 223 -15.18 -9.65 9.55
C ALA A 223 -16.11 -8.53 9.08
N ARG A 224 -16.07 -8.18 7.79
CA ARG A 224 -16.93 -7.14 7.18
C ARG A 224 -18.24 -7.70 6.61
N ARG A 225 -18.31 -9.01 6.39
CA ARG A 225 -19.49 -9.72 5.88
C ARG A 225 -20.39 -10.15 7.04
#